data_AF-A0A7S3GK81-F1
#
_entry.id   AF-A0A7S3GK81-F1
#
_cell.length_a   1.000
_cell.length_b   1.000
_cell.length_c   1.000
_cell.angle_alpha   90.00
_cell.angle_beta   90.00
_cell.angle_gamma   90.00
#
_symmetry.space_group_name_H-M   'P 1'
#
loop_
_entity.id
_entity.type
_entity.pdbx_description
1 polymer ?
#
loop_
_entity_poly.entity_id
_entity_poly.type
_entity_poly.pdbx_seq_one_letter_code
_entity_poly.pdbx_strand_id
1 'polypeptide(L)'
;MAAMVVRIVAARHLLQRGFQVSLCLGKEPTREPFTTLRSLAQQNGALMVAGIGELFQNSDVVLDCVFGFSFRIGDGNDCGIRPPYDGIVRELARRSRKGFPILAVDVPSGWDVEKGDILATGYYPSGLCSLSVFTCLEEVTFFHFGLPKS
;
A
#
# COMPACT_ATOMS: atom_id res chain seq x y z
N MET A 1 -1.23 -12.66 -6.07
CA MET A 1 0.16 -12.84 -6.57
C MET A 1 0.67 -11.57 -7.26
N ALA A 2 -0.06 -11.00 -8.22
CA ALA A 2 0.29 -9.72 -8.87
C ALA A 2 0.46 -8.53 -7.89
N ALA A 3 -0.39 -8.42 -6.87
CA ALA A 3 -0.36 -7.31 -5.90
C ALA A 3 0.97 -7.20 -5.11
N MET A 4 1.71 -8.30 -4.90
CA MET A 4 3.00 -8.27 -4.18
C MET A 4 4.16 -7.82 -5.09
N VAL A 5 4.07 -8.06 -6.41
CA VAL A 5 5.05 -7.56 -7.40
C VAL A 5 4.97 -6.04 -7.48
N VAL A 6 3.76 -5.50 -7.57
CA VAL A 6 3.52 -4.04 -7.68
C VAL A 6 4.16 -3.27 -6.51
N ARG A 7 4.02 -3.76 -5.27
CA ARG A 7 4.55 -3.06 -4.07
C ARG A 7 6.06 -2.87 -4.15
N ILE A 8 6.77 -3.93 -4.53
CA ILE A 8 8.24 -3.96 -4.48
C ILE A 8 8.83 -3.24 -5.72
N VAL A 9 8.16 -3.33 -6.86
CA VAL A 9 8.55 -2.57 -8.06
C VAL A 9 8.37 -1.07 -7.86
N ALA A 10 7.25 -0.63 -7.25
CA ALA A 10 7.02 0.77 -6.91
C ALA A 10 8.12 1.31 -5.98
N ALA A 11 8.48 0.54 -4.94
CA ALA A 11 9.56 0.88 -4.02
C ALA A 11 10.89 1.16 -4.73
N ARG A 12 11.31 0.26 -5.63
CA ARG A 12 12.54 0.45 -6.43
C ARG A 12 12.48 1.73 -7.27
N HIS A 13 11.33 2.01 -7.88
CA HIS A 13 11.15 3.20 -8.72
C HIS A 13 11.13 4.52 -7.92
N LEU A 14 10.72 4.49 -6.66
CA LEU A 14 10.79 5.64 -5.75
C LEU A 14 12.23 5.90 -5.29
N LEU A 15 12.96 4.84 -4.92
CA LEU A 15 14.38 4.93 -4.58
C LEU A 15 15.22 5.54 -5.72
N GLN A 16 14.99 5.08 -6.96
CA GLN A 16 15.65 5.62 -8.15
C GLN A 16 15.34 7.10 -8.43
N ARG A 17 14.24 7.62 -7.87
CA ARG A 17 13.85 9.03 -7.97
C ARG A 17 14.33 9.87 -6.77
N GLY A 18 15.10 9.28 -5.86
CA GLY A 18 15.68 9.96 -4.69
C GLY A 18 14.77 10.00 -3.46
N PHE A 19 13.66 9.28 -3.45
CA PHE A 19 12.81 9.17 -2.25
C PHE A 19 13.43 8.21 -1.23
N GLN A 20 13.27 8.53 0.05
CA GLN A 20 13.49 7.57 1.13
C GLN A 20 12.29 6.62 1.20
N VAL A 21 12.54 5.32 1.17
CA VAL A 21 11.47 4.32 1.13
C VAL A 21 11.60 3.37 2.30
N SER A 22 10.53 3.30 3.09
CA SER A 22 10.36 2.28 4.12
C SER A 22 9.32 1.25 3.68
N LEU A 23 9.60 -0.03 3.91
CA LEU A 23 8.77 -1.16 3.53
C LEU A 23 8.31 -1.94 4.76
N CYS A 24 6.99 -1.98 4.98
CA CYS A 24 6.35 -2.91 5.90
C CYS A 24 5.66 -4.02 5.10
N LEU A 25 6.06 -5.27 5.34
CA LEU A 25 5.44 -6.43 4.72
C LEU A 25 4.53 -7.08 5.76
N GLY A 26 3.22 -7.19 5.47
CA GLY A 26 2.29 -7.87 6.36
C GLY A 26 2.60 -9.36 6.55
N LYS A 27 3.32 -9.96 5.61
CA LYS A 27 3.87 -11.32 5.72
C LYS A 27 5.16 -11.40 4.93
N GLU A 28 6.11 -12.15 5.48
CA GLU A 28 7.37 -12.45 4.81
C GLU A 28 7.13 -13.27 3.53
N PRO A 29 7.70 -12.85 2.37
CA PRO A 29 7.61 -13.62 1.15
C PRO A 29 8.45 -14.89 1.28
N THR A 30 7.88 -16.02 0.90
CA THR A 30 8.54 -17.34 0.97
C THR A 30 8.72 -18.00 -0.39
N ARG A 31 8.25 -17.35 -1.46
CA ARG A 31 8.24 -17.90 -2.83
C ARG A 31 8.88 -16.91 -3.80
N GLU A 32 9.59 -17.43 -4.79
CA GLU A 32 10.03 -16.65 -5.93
C GLU A 32 8.83 -16.18 -6.79
N PRO A 33 8.94 -15.02 -7.47
CA PRO A 33 10.10 -14.11 -7.51
C PRO A 33 10.17 -13.14 -6.30
N PHE A 34 9.32 -13.29 -5.29
CA PHE A 34 9.09 -12.24 -4.30
C PHE A 34 10.20 -12.10 -3.25
N THR A 35 10.81 -13.21 -2.88
CA THR A 35 12.03 -13.25 -2.08
C THR A 35 13.14 -12.47 -2.76
N THR A 36 13.39 -12.73 -4.05
CA THR A 36 14.36 -11.96 -4.86
C THR A 36 14.01 -10.48 -4.93
N LEU A 37 12.75 -10.15 -5.23
CA LEU A 37 12.31 -8.74 -5.31
C LEU A 37 12.54 -8.00 -3.99
N ARG A 38 12.22 -8.61 -2.84
CA ARG A 38 12.47 -8.01 -1.53
C ARG A 38 13.96 -7.74 -1.33
N SER A 39 14.82 -8.72 -1.58
CA SER A 39 16.27 -8.56 -1.46
C SER A 39 16.78 -7.43 -2.36
N LEU A 40 16.28 -7.33 -3.59
CA LEU A 40 16.61 -6.24 -4.51
C LEU A 40 16.17 -4.88 -3.97
N ALA A 41 14.99 -4.76 -3.36
CA ALA A 41 14.56 -3.50 -2.75
C ALA A 41 15.48 -3.07 -1.60
N GLN A 42 15.87 -4.00 -0.73
CA GLN A 42 16.82 -3.73 0.36
C GLN A 42 18.19 -3.32 -0.16
N GLN A 43 18.71 -4.02 -1.17
CA GLN A 43 20.00 -3.69 -1.80
C GLN A 43 19.98 -2.30 -2.47
N ASN A 44 18.81 -1.84 -2.92
CA ASN A 44 18.63 -0.50 -3.47
C ASN A 44 18.35 0.57 -2.39
N GLY A 45 18.42 0.23 -1.10
CA GLY A 45 18.32 1.19 0.01
C GLY A 45 16.95 1.29 0.67
N ALA A 46 16.00 0.38 0.39
CA ALA A 46 14.74 0.34 1.15
C ALA A 46 14.99 -0.06 2.61
N LEU A 47 14.44 0.71 3.55
CA LEU A 47 14.44 0.37 4.97
C LEU A 47 13.31 -0.63 5.26
N MET A 48 13.61 -1.79 5.83
CA MET A 48 12.58 -2.72 6.28
C MET A 48 12.11 -2.34 7.68
N VAL A 49 10.80 -2.15 7.84
CA VAL A 49 10.20 -1.81 9.14
C VAL A 49 9.27 -2.92 9.60
N ALA A 50 9.24 -3.16 10.91
CA ALA A 50 8.58 -4.32 11.48
C ALA A 50 7.05 -4.19 11.51
N GLY A 51 6.53 -2.96 11.50
CA GLY A 51 5.11 -2.71 11.63
C GLY A 51 4.65 -1.40 11.00
N ILE A 52 3.36 -1.37 10.66
CA ILE A 52 2.73 -0.20 10.05
C ILE A 52 2.74 1.04 10.97
N GLY A 53 2.79 0.85 12.29
CA GLY A 53 2.91 1.95 13.24
C GLY A 53 4.19 2.76 13.05
N GLU A 54 5.31 2.09 12.75
CA GLU A 54 6.61 2.69 12.48
C GLU A 54 6.62 3.44 11.14
N LEU A 55 5.97 2.89 10.10
CA LEU A 55 5.77 3.60 8.82
C LEU A 55 5.13 4.97 9.06
N PHE A 56 4.03 5.01 9.81
CA PHE A 56 3.30 6.25 10.04
C PHE A 56 4.00 7.25 10.97
N GLN A 57 5.08 6.86 11.65
CA GLN A 57 5.89 7.76 12.46
C GLN A 57 7.02 8.38 11.64
N ASN A 58 7.53 7.65 10.66
CA ASN A 58 8.76 7.98 9.92
C ASN A 58 8.51 8.23 8.43
N SER A 59 7.29 8.61 8.05
CA SER A 59 6.94 8.86 6.65
C SER A 59 5.97 10.03 6.53
N ASP A 60 6.12 10.80 5.47
CA ASP A 60 5.23 11.92 5.13
C ASP A 60 3.96 11.44 4.40
N VAL A 61 4.07 10.32 3.69
CA VAL A 61 2.99 9.68 2.93
C VAL A 61 3.12 8.17 3.01
N VAL A 62 1.98 7.47 3.06
CA VAL A 62 1.94 6.00 3.00
C VAL A 62 1.25 5.55 1.72
N LEU A 63 1.89 4.63 1.01
CA LEU A 63 1.26 3.92 -0.10
C LEU A 63 0.57 2.65 0.44
N ASP A 64 -0.74 2.62 0.34
CA ASP A 64 -1.51 1.41 0.61
C ASP A 64 -1.48 0.50 -0.61
N CYS A 65 -0.64 -0.51 -0.53
CA CYS A 65 -0.55 -1.58 -1.52
C CYS A 65 -1.03 -2.93 -0.93
N VAL A 66 -1.76 -2.96 0.18
CA VAL A 66 -1.99 -4.18 0.99
C VAL A 66 -2.91 -5.18 0.29
N PHE A 67 -3.89 -4.70 -0.45
CA PHE A 67 -4.73 -5.47 -1.37
C PHE A 67 -4.81 -4.76 -2.72
N GLY A 68 -5.36 -5.43 -3.73
CA GLY A 68 -5.60 -4.89 -5.07
C GLY A 68 -6.75 -5.66 -5.72
N PHE A 69 -6.99 -5.49 -7.03
CA PHE A 69 -8.15 -6.02 -7.74
C PHE A 69 -8.38 -7.54 -7.60
N SER A 70 -7.30 -8.31 -7.33
CA SER A 70 -7.38 -9.75 -7.14
C SER A 70 -7.88 -10.16 -5.74
N PHE A 71 -8.04 -9.21 -4.82
CA PHE A 71 -8.58 -9.47 -3.50
C PHE A 71 -10.08 -9.76 -3.61
N ARG A 72 -10.52 -10.75 -2.86
CA ARG A 72 -11.92 -11.13 -2.72
C ARG A 72 -12.23 -11.12 -1.24
N ILE A 73 -13.31 -10.46 -0.88
CA ILE A 73 -13.80 -10.43 0.48
C ILE A 73 -14.43 -11.79 0.77
N GLY A 74 -13.65 -12.65 1.44
CA GLY A 74 -14.05 -14.01 1.77
C GLY A 74 -14.00 -15.00 0.60
N ASP A 75 -13.69 -16.25 0.92
CA ASP A 75 -13.87 -17.41 0.07
C ASP A 75 -14.63 -18.50 0.87
N GLY A 76 -15.91 -18.71 0.54
CA GLY A 76 -16.76 -19.68 1.26
C GLY A 76 -17.29 -19.14 2.61
N ASN A 77 -17.02 -19.85 3.72
CA ASN A 77 -17.64 -19.61 5.03
C ASN A 77 -17.01 -18.47 5.86
N ASP A 78 -15.92 -17.84 5.39
CA ASP A 78 -15.26 -16.75 6.09
C ASP A 78 -15.55 -15.40 5.44
N CYS A 79 -16.24 -14.52 6.16
CA CYS A 79 -16.45 -13.14 5.74
C CYS A 79 -15.40 -12.23 6.39
N GLY A 80 -14.55 -11.58 5.60
CA GLY A 80 -13.73 -10.45 6.06
C GLY A 80 -12.23 -10.56 5.76
N ILE A 81 -11.49 -9.61 6.33
CA ILE A 81 -10.04 -9.49 6.17
C ILE A 81 -9.37 -10.38 7.21
N ARG A 82 -8.52 -11.32 6.75
CA ARG A 82 -7.83 -12.27 7.64
C ARG A 82 -6.60 -11.63 8.32
N PRO A 83 -6.25 -12.04 9.55
CA PRO A 83 -4.98 -11.65 10.17
C PRO A 83 -3.74 -12.04 9.34
N PRO A 84 -2.68 -11.21 9.36
CA PRO A 84 -2.51 -9.97 10.13
C PRO A 84 -3.04 -8.71 9.41
N TYR A 85 -3.68 -8.86 8.25
CA TYR A 85 -4.04 -7.73 7.39
C TYR A 85 -5.22 -6.91 7.92
N ASP A 86 -6.06 -7.50 8.77
CA ASP A 86 -7.14 -6.80 9.48
C ASP A 86 -6.58 -5.69 10.39
N GLY A 87 -5.48 -5.96 11.09
CA GLY A 87 -4.79 -4.96 11.92
C GLY A 87 -4.19 -3.83 11.09
N ILE A 88 -3.66 -4.16 9.92
CA ILE A 88 -3.11 -3.19 8.96
C ILE A 88 -4.22 -2.25 8.47
N VAL A 89 -5.36 -2.79 8.02
CA VAL A 89 -6.49 -1.98 7.53
C VAL A 89 -7.11 -1.13 8.65
N ARG A 90 -7.19 -1.65 9.87
CA ARG A 90 -7.62 -0.85 11.03
C ARG A 90 -6.70 0.36 11.29
N GLU A 91 -5.40 0.20 11.13
CA GLU A 91 -4.45 1.31 11.28
C GLU A 91 -4.55 2.32 10.13
N LEU A 92 -4.70 1.85 8.87
CA LEU A 92 -4.99 2.71 7.72
C LEU A 92 -6.26 3.56 7.95
N ALA A 93 -7.34 2.93 8.43
CA ALA A 93 -8.59 3.60 8.78
C ALA A 93 -8.41 4.63 9.91
N ARG A 94 -7.61 4.30 10.93
CA ARG A 94 -7.33 5.21 12.04
C ARG A 94 -6.55 6.44 11.58
N ARG A 95 -5.58 6.27 10.68
CA ARG A 95 -4.68 7.32 10.20
C ARG A 95 -5.33 8.21 9.15
N SER A 96 -6.08 7.62 8.21
CA SER A 96 -6.89 8.39 7.25
C SER A 96 -7.90 9.29 7.95
N ARG A 97 -8.61 8.81 8.96
CA ARG A 97 -9.54 9.64 9.77
C ARG A 97 -8.85 10.81 10.50
N LYS A 98 -7.56 10.69 10.76
CA LYS A 98 -6.73 11.77 11.35
C LYS A 98 -6.14 12.72 10.30
N GLY A 99 -6.47 12.52 9.01
CA GLY A 99 -5.98 13.34 7.91
C GLY A 99 -4.55 13.01 7.45
N PHE A 100 -4.00 11.86 7.85
CA PHE A 100 -2.67 11.46 7.38
C PHE A 100 -2.72 11.12 5.88
N PRO A 101 -1.76 11.58 5.04
CA PRO A 101 -1.75 11.29 3.61
C PRO A 101 -1.56 9.81 3.30
N ILE A 102 -2.56 9.18 2.70
CA ILE A 102 -2.50 7.77 2.25
C ILE A 102 -2.95 7.69 0.80
N LEU A 103 -2.13 7.07 -0.07
CA LEU A 103 -2.51 6.80 -1.45
C LEU A 103 -2.75 5.30 -1.61
N ALA A 104 -3.98 4.91 -1.96
CA ALA A 104 -4.30 3.53 -2.27
C ALA A 104 -3.84 3.20 -3.68
N VAL A 105 -3.23 2.02 -3.85
CA VAL A 105 -2.87 1.50 -5.16
C VAL A 105 -3.96 0.52 -5.58
N ASP A 106 -4.49 0.76 -6.77
CA ASP A 106 -5.52 -0.02 -7.44
C ASP A 106 -6.90 0.02 -6.77
N VAL A 107 -7.02 -0.49 -5.54
CA VAL A 107 -8.26 -0.48 -4.74
C VAL A 107 -7.91 -0.22 -3.28
N PRO A 108 -8.66 0.62 -2.53
CA PRO A 108 -8.44 0.78 -1.10
C PRO A 108 -8.52 -0.56 -0.38
N SER A 109 -7.51 -0.87 0.43
CA SER A 109 -7.42 -2.16 1.09
C SER A 109 -8.61 -2.45 1.99
N GLY A 110 -9.26 -3.59 1.75
CA GLY A 110 -10.46 -4.02 2.47
C GLY A 110 -11.76 -3.73 1.72
N TRP A 111 -11.72 -3.00 0.61
CA TRP A 111 -12.88 -2.76 -0.23
C TRP A 111 -13.10 -3.90 -1.22
N ASP A 112 -14.36 -4.11 -1.57
CA ASP A 112 -14.75 -4.88 -2.75
C ASP A 112 -14.45 -4.05 -3.99
N VAL A 113 -13.95 -4.70 -5.05
CA VAL A 113 -13.56 -4.03 -6.30
C VAL A 113 -14.76 -3.35 -6.97
N GLU A 114 -15.94 -3.95 -6.90
CA GLU A 114 -17.13 -3.47 -7.57
C GLU A 114 -18.08 -2.77 -6.60
N LYS A 115 -18.21 -3.29 -5.38
CA LYS A 115 -19.21 -2.83 -4.41
C LYS A 115 -18.66 -1.82 -3.40
N GLY A 116 -17.36 -1.51 -3.43
CA GLY A 116 -16.73 -0.58 -2.50
C GLY A 116 -16.63 -1.11 -1.08
N ASP A 117 -16.75 -0.23 -0.07
CA ASP A 117 -16.54 -0.57 1.35
C ASP A 117 -17.70 -1.38 1.98
N ILE A 118 -17.95 -2.58 1.47
CA ILE A 118 -19.01 -3.47 1.99
C ILE A 118 -18.73 -4.00 3.40
N LEU A 119 -17.47 -3.90 3.86
CA LEU A 119 -17.06 -4.28 5.22
C LEU A 119 -17.13 -3.12 6.21
N ALA A 120 -17.55 -1.93 5.77
CA ALA A 120 -17.57 -0.72 6.59
C ALA A 120 -16.25 -0.50 7.34
N THR A 121 -15.12 -0.65 6.63
CA THR A 121 -13.76 -0.50 7.16
C THR A 121 -13.52 0.90 7.73
N GLY A 122 -14.23 1.90 7.22
CA GLY A 122 -14.05 3.31 7.60
C GLY A 122 -12.69 3.85 7.14
N TYR A 123 -12.07 3.20 6.16
CA TYR A 123 -10.83 3.61 5.54
C TYR A 123 -11.11 4.35 4.23
N TYR A 124 -10.66 5.60 4.17
CA TYR A 124 -10.79 6.46 2.99
C TYR A 124 -9.42 7.08 2.69
N PRO A 125 -8.70 6.62 1.64
CA PRO A 125 -7.41 7.18 1.28
C PRO A 125 -7.55 8.60 0.74
N SER A 126 -6.47 9.37 0.82
CA SER A 126 -6.35 10.72 0.26
C SER A 126 -6.33 10.72 -1.28
N GLY A 127 -5.99 9.59 -1.89
CA GLY A 127 -5.98 9.43 -3.34
C GLY A 127 -5.90 7.97 -3.77
N LEU A 128 -6.19 7.71 -5.04
CA LEU A 128 -6.18 6.38 -5.66
C LEU A 128 -5.28 6.36 -6.90
N CYS A 129 -4.37 5.38 -6.96
CA CYS A 129 -3.49 5.11 -8.08
C CYS A 129 -3.95 3.84 -8.80
N SER A 130 -4.85 3.96 -9.79
CA SER A 130 -5.43 2.82 -10.53
C SER A 130 -4.40 2.10 -11.42
N LEU A 131 -4.49 0.76 -11.49
CA LEU A 131 -3.60 -0.08 -12.31
C LEU A 131 -4.40 -0.86 -13.37
N SER A 132 -4.99 -0.17 -14.34
CA SER A 132 -5.64 -0.80 -15.50
C SER A 132 -5.68 0.17 -16.69
N VAL A 133 -4.66 0.06 -17.55
CA VAL A 133 -4.38 0.94 -18.70
C VAL A 133 -4.15 2.39 -18.27
N PHE A 134 -3.09 3.03 -18.78
CA PHE A 134 -2.94 4.48 -18.71
C PHE A 134 -4.10 5.14 -19.49
N THR A 135 -5.27 5.27 -18.88
CA THR A 135 -6.37 6.07 -19.41
C THR A 135 -7.08 6.74 -18.25
N CYS A 136 -6.87 8.06 -18.16
CA CYS A 136 -7.77 9.03 -17.56
C CYS A 136 -8.14 8.84 -16.07
N LEU A 137 -7.27 9.33 -15.19
CA LEU A 137 -7.73 10.20 -14.10
C LEU A 137 -6.97 11.52 -14.27
N GLU A 138 -7.60 12.50 -14.90
CA GLU A 138 -7.06 13.86 -15.08
C GLU A 138 -6.90 14.64 -13.77
N GLU A 139 -7.20 14.05 -12.61
CA GLU A 139 -6.96 14.67 -11.30
C GLU A 139 -6.34 13.70 -10.29
N VAL A 140 -5.27 13.00 -10.66
CA VAL A 140 -4.32 12.57 -9.62
C VAL A 140 -3.52 13.80 -9.23
N THR A 141 -3.96 14.48 -8.17
CA THR A 141 -3.13 15.48 -7.48
C THR A 141 -1.88 14.76 -6.98
N PHE A 142 -0.79 14.85 -7.75
CA PHE A 142 0.53 14.57 -7.22
C PHE A 142 0.79 15.62 -6.13
N PHE A 143 0.62 15.24 -4.86
CA PHE A 143 1.17 16.03 -3.78
C PHE A 143 2.69 15.93 -3.87
N HIS A 144 3.31 16.89 -4.56
CA HIS A 144 4.72 17.17 -4.46
C HIS A 144 4.96 17.85 -3.09
N PHE A 145 5.14 17.05 -2.05
CA PHE A 145 5.76 17.57 -0.82
C PHE A 145 7.25 17.59 -1.08
N GLY A 146 7.76 18.81 -1.26
CA GLY A 146 9.11 19.07 -1.69
C GLY A 146 10.12 18.40 -0.77
N LEU A 147 11.23 17.97 -1.38
CA LEU A 147 12.47 17.66 -0.67
C LEU A 147 12.72 18.77 0.37
N PRO A 148 13.11 18.44 1.63
CA PRO A 148 13.72 19.45 2.47
C PRO A 148 14.92 20.02 1.71
N LYS A 149 14.89 21.35 1.53
CA LYS A 149 16.01 22.09 0.97
C LYS A 149 17.22 21.93 1.89
N SER A 150 18.36 21.64 1.26
CA SER A 150 19.75 21.71 1.74
C SER A 150 20.10 20.93 3.02
#